data_AF-A0A2W7V4U2-F1
#
_entry.id   AF-A0A2W7V4U2-F1
#
_cell.length_a   1.000
_cell.length_b   1.000
_cell.length_c   1.000
_cell.angle_alpha   90.00
_cell.angle_beta   90.00
_cell.angle_gamma   90.00
#
_symmetry.space_group_name_H-M   'P 1'
#
loop_
_entity.id
_entity.type
_entity.pdbx_description
1 polymer ?
#
loop_
_entity_poly.entity_id
_entity_poly.type
_entity_poly.pdbx_seq_one_letter_code
_entity_poly.pdbx_strand_id
1 'polypeptide(L)' 'TLSVVAKTRRNLEADVTLFCDVLCDTDLQRVFTPDDREQVLAVYGPVHARLLRQALELIADAESARKK' A
#
# COMPACT_ATOMS: atom_id res chain seq x y z
N THR A 1 -13.95 -8.61 19.98
CA THR A 1 -12.58 -8.60 19.41
C THR A 1 -12.57 -9.41 18.13
N LEU A 2 -12.10 -8.86 17.00
CA LEU A 2 -11.95 -9.62 15.74
C LEU A 2 -10.97 -10.78 15.93
N SER A 3 -11.25 -11.94 15.31
CA SER A 3 -10.32 -13.07 15.29
C SER A 3 -9.01 -12.68 14.61
N VAL A 4 -7.92 -13.41 14.91
CA VAL A 4 -6.61 -13.17 14.28
C VAL A 4 -6.72 -13.24 12.75
N VAL A 5 -7.41 -14.24 12.23
CA VAL A 5 -7.65 -14.41 10.78
C VAL A 5 -8.40 -13.21 10.19
N ALA A 6 -9.45 -12.73 10.86
CA ALA A 6 -10.22 -11.58 10.36
C ALA A 6 -9.39 -10.28 10.39
N LYS A 7 -8.51 -10.11 11.38
CA LYS A 7 -7.56 -8.98 11.43
C LYS A 7 -6.54 -9.08 10.31
N THR A 8 -5.95 -10.25 10.09
CA THR A 8 -4.96 -10.46 9.02
C THR A 8 -5.56 -10.15 7.65
N ARG A 9 -6.78 -10.64 7.36
CA ARG A 9 -7.45 -10.34 6.09
C ARG A 9 -7.73 -8.85 5.92
N ARG A 10 -8.27 -8.19 6.95
CA ARG A 10 -8.54 -6.74 6.91
C ARG A 10 -7.26 -5.94 6.67
N ASN A 11 -6.16 -6.31 7.34
CA ASN A 11 -4.88 -5.63 7.14
C ASN A 11 -4.37 -5.82 5.72
N LEU A 12 -4.48 -7.03 5.16
CA LEU A 12 -4.10 -7.31 3.77
C LEU A 12 -4.93 -6.47 2.78
N GLU A 13 -6.24 -6.39 2.95
CA GLU A 13 -7.12 -5.57 2.11
C GLU A 13 -6.78 -4.07 2.20
N ALA A 14 -6.43 -3.59 3.40
CA ALA A 14 -5.98 -2.22 3.61
C ALA A 14 -4.64 -1.94 2.94
N ASP A 15 -3.67 -2.85 3.08
CA ASP A 15 -2.36 -2.75 2.43
C ASP A 15 -2.49 -2.69 0.90
N VAL A 16 -3.33 -3.55 0.32
CA VAL A 16 -3.60 -3.54 -1.13
C VAL A 16 -4.23 -2.22 -1.56
N THR A 17 -5.19 -1.70 -0.80
CA THR A 17 -5.83 -0.42 -1.11
C THR A 17 -4.81 0.71 -1.13
N LEU A 18 -3.97 0.81 -0.10
CA LEU A 18 -2.90 1.81 -0.04
C LEU A 18 -1.88 1.62 -1.14
N PHE A 19 -1.52 0.37 -1.46
CA PHE A 19 -0.56 0.06 -2.51
C PHE A 19 -1.04 0.55 -3.89
N CYS A 20 -2.32 0.33 -4.22
CA CYS A 20 -2.92 0.85 -5.45
C CYS A 20 -2.88 2.38 -5.54
N ASP A 21 -2.98 3.08 -4.41
CA ASP A 21 -2.98 4.55 -4.37
C ASP A 21 -1.59 5.18 -4.51
N VAL A 22 -0.52 4.46 -4.12
CA VAL A 22 0.83 5.02 -3.97
C VAL A 22 1.83 4.54 -5.02
N LEU A 23 1.56 3.44 -5.72
CA LEU A 23 2.45 2.98 -6.79
C LEU A 23 2.21 3.76 -8.08
N CYS A 24 3.23 4.49 -8.51
CA CYS A 24 3.25 5.19 -9.79
C CYS A 24 4.25 4.58 -10.78
N ASP A 25 4.00 4.81 -12.06
CA ASP A 25 4.96 4.57 -13.13
C ASP A 25 6.03 5.67 -13.19
N THR A 26 6.86 5.64 -14.23
CA THR A 26 7.94 6.61 -14.43
C THR A 26 7.46 8.02 -14.76
N ASP A 27 6.22 8.17 -15.22
CA ASP A 27 5.58 9.45 -15.54
C ASP A 27 4.73 9.98 -14.37
N LEU A 28 4.90 9.38 -13.18
CA LEU A 28 4.18 9.68 -11.95
C LEU A 28 2.66 9.46 -12.05
N GLN A 29 2.21 8.64 -13.01
CA GLN A 29 0.82 8.22 -13.10
C GLN A 29 0.59 6.97 -12.26
N ARG A 30 -0.59 6.87 -11.63
CA ARG A 30 -0.95 5.68 -10.85
C ARG A 30 -0.98 4.47 -11.77
N VAL A 31 -0.31 3.40 -11.34
CA VAL A 31 -0.28 2.13 -12.09
C VAL A 31 -1.63 1.42 -12.03
N PHE A 32 -2.36 1.60 -10.93
CA PHE A 32 -3.63 0.92 -10.66
C PHE A 32 -4.79 1.90 -10.52
N THR A 33 -5.96 1.43 -10.93
CA THR A 33 -7.25 2.06 -10.65
C THR A 33 -7.96 1.33 -9.50
N PRO A 34 -9.01 1.92 -8.90
CA PRO A 34 -9.81 1.22 -7.87
C PRO A 34 -10.40 -0.11 -8.34
N ASP A 35 -10.68 -0.25 -9.64
CA ASP A 35 -11.28 -1.44 -10.25
C ASP A 35 -10.29 -2.62 -10.31
N ASP A 36 -8.97 -2.35 -10.24
CA ASP A 36 -7.93 -3.37 -10.27
C ASP A 36 -7.72 -4.06 -8.91
N ARG A 37 -8.33 -3.54 -7.83
CA ARG A 37 -8.04 -3.94 -6.45
C ARG A 37 -8.17 -5.45 -6.21
N GLU A 38 -9.20 -6.09 -6.76
CA GLU A 38 -9.40 -7.53 -6.57
C GLU A 38 -8.32 -8.37 -7.26
N GLN A 39 -7.85 -7.91 -8.42
CA GLN A 39 -6.77 -8.57 -9.17
C GLN A 39 -5.44 -8.41 -8.43
N VAL A 40 -5.15 -7.21 -7.91
CA VAL A 40 -3.96 -6.94 -7.11
C VAL A 40 -3.97 -7.75 -5.81
N LEU A 41 -5.11 -7.84 -5.12
CA LEU A 41 -5.27 -8.65 -3.91
C LEU A 41 -4.93 -10.12 -4.15
N ALA A 42 -5.33 -10.68 -5.30
CA ALA A 42 -5.08 -12.08 -5.64
C ALA A 42 -3.59 -12.42 -5.82
N VAL A 43 -2.75 -11.42 -6.14
CA VAL A 43 -1.30 -11.60 -6.38
C VAL A 43 -0.42 -10.87 -5.36
N TYR A 44 -1.04 -10.22 -4.37
CA TYR A 44 -0.30 -9.42 -3.39
C TYR A 44 0.69 -10.29 -2.60
N GLY A 45 1.88 -9.75 -2.37
CA GLY A 45 3.01 -10.55 -1.91
C GLY A 45 4.22 -9.72 -1.47
N PRO A 46 5.36 -10.37 -1.21
CA PRO A 46 6.51 -9.72 -0.55
C PRO A 46 7.05 -8.48 -1.28
N VAL A 47 7.05 -8.48 -2.61
CA VAL A 47 7.52 -7.34 -3.40
C VAL A 47 6.60 -6.13 -3.23
N HIS A 48 5.29 -6.34 -3.32
CA HIS A 48 4.27 -5.30 -3.13
C HIS A 48 4.36 -4.69 -1.73
N ALA A 49 4.44 -5.54 -0.69
CA ALA A 49 4.55 -5.11 0.70
C ALA A 49 5.82 -4.27 0.96
N ARG A 50 6.95 -4.66 0.35
CA ARG A 50 8.20 -3.88 0.46
C ARG A 50 8.06 -2.51 -0.19
N LEU A 51 7.49 -2.44 -1.39
CA LEU A 51 7.28 -1.18 -2.09
C LEU A 51 6.32 -0.25 -1.35
N LEU A 52 5.21 -0.79 -0.82
CA LEU A 52 4.29 -0.03 0.03
C LEU A 52 5.01 0.56 1.24
N ARG A 53 5.83 -0.24 1.93
CA ARG A 53 6.60 0.23 3.08
C ARG A 53 7.56 1.37 2.72
N GLN A 54 8.27 1.25 1.59
CA GLN A 54 9.15 2.31 1.11
C GLN A 54 8.38 3.60 0.82
N ALA A 55 7.18 3.51 0.25
CA ALA A 55 6.33 4.68 0.02
C ALA A 55 5.89 5.35 1.33
N LEU A 56 5.52 4.57 2.35
CA LEU A 56 5.14 5.10 3.67
C LEU A 56 6.32 5.73 4.42
N GLU A 57 7.52 5.17 4.30
CA GLU A 57 8.74 5.73 4.89
C GLU A 57 9.06 7.12 4.33
N LEU A 58 8.84 7.35 3.02
CA LEU A 58 9.00 8.68 2.40
C LEU A 58 8.05 9.73 3.00
N ILE A 59 6.81 9.36 3.33
CA ILE A 59 5.84 10.26 3.96
C ILE A 59 6.30 10.59 5.39
N ALA A 60 6.73 9.59 6.15
CA ALA A 60 7.21 9.79 7.52
C ALA A 60 8.43 10.70 7.57
N ASP A 61 9.37 10.52 6.63
CA ASP A 61 10.56 11.36 6.52
C ASP A 61 10.22 12.80 6.15
N ALA A 62 9.29 13.01 5.20
CA ALA A 62 8.83 14.34 4.81
C ALA A 62 8.17 15.10 5.98
N GLU A 63 7.35 14.41 6.77
CA GLU A 63 6.71 14.97 7.97
C GLU A 63 7.73 15.30 9.08
N SER A 64 8.77 14.47 9.22
CA SER A 64 9.89 14.71 10.14
C SER A 64 10.72 15.93 9.73
N ALA A 65 11.00 16.07 8.43
CA ALA A 65 11.76 17.18 7.87
C ALA A 65 11.04 18.54 8.05
N ARG A 66 9.71 18.58 7.90
CA ARG A 66 8.91 19.80 8.10
C ARG A 66 8.89 20.34 9.53
N LYS A 67 9.22 19.52 10.53
CA LYS A 67 9.16 19.87 11.95
C LYS A 67 10.48 20.43 12.51
N LYS A 68 11.55 20.48 11.71
CA LYS A 68 12.86 21.05 12.06
C LYS A 68 13.03 22.45 11.47
#